data_AF-A0A933FW76-F1
#
_entry.id   AF-A0A933FW76-F1
#
_cell.length_a   1.000
_cell.length_b   1.000
_cell.length_c   1.000
_cell.angle_alpha   90.00
_cell.angle_beta   90.00
_cell.angle_gamma   90.00
#
_symmetry.space_group_name_H-M   'P 1'
#
loop_
_entity.id
_entity.type
_entity.pdbx_description
1 polymer ?
#
loop_
_entity_poly.entity_id
_entity_poly.type
_entity_poly.pdbx_seq_one_letter_code
_entity_poly.pdbx_strand_id
1 'polypeptide(L)'
;IKKRPVDIIVPENGFISLNVPLGPGRLGSLSTKTTHPVYMSAIQKIWDAVGIQARLLFPYRDSTKGELLQNCADHRKLVSLVGSSTSCGKYQRHNLTHCGECTPCLVRRAAFLEAKLRDTTAKGYLRDKLSYSKSKDVAAAAAAYLRYQDEGVRRFAGGALSFASHSERGQYESVVARGMDELGQLLAYHGVI
;
A
#
# COMPACT_ATOMS: atom_id res chain seq x y z
N ILE A 1 12.90 7.41 -38.55
CA ILE A 1 12.50 8.22 -37.38
C ILE A 1 12.34 7.28 -36.20
N LYS A 2 13.24 7.27 -35.21
CA LYS A 2 13.02 6.51 -33.96
C LYS A 2 11.86 7.20 -33.23
N LYS A 3 10.70 6.52 -33.13
CA LYS A 3 9.56 7.02 -32.35
C LYS A 3 10.01 7.12 -30.90
N ARG A 4 9.68 8.23 -30.22
CA ARG A 4 9.92 8.33 -28.77
C ARG A 4 9.02 7.32 -28.05
N PRO A 5 9.51 6.65 -26.98
CA PRO A 5 8.68 5.76 -26.18
C PRO A 5 7.48 6.49 -25.59
N VAL A 6 6.33 5.82 -25.54
CA VAL A 6 5.13 6.28 -24.86
C VAL A 6 5.28 6.02 -23.36
N ASP A 7 5.03 7.03 -22.53
CA ASP A 7 5.09 6.89 -21.09
C ASP A 7 3.78 6.29 -20.54
N ILE A 8 3.92 5.23 -19.75
CA ILE A 8 2.82 4.56 -19.05
C ILE A 8 3.02 4.75 -17.55
N ILE A 9 2.12 5.51 -16.93
CA ILE A 9 2.17 5.83 -15.51
C ILE A 9 1.53 4.69 -14.72
N VAL A 10 2.26 4.15 -13.73
CA VAL A 10 1.78 3.15 -12.78
C VAL A 10 1.57 3.82 -11.43
N PRO A 11 0.31 4.12 -11.02
CA PRO A 11 0.04 4.97 -9.87
C PRO A 11 -0.02 4.24 -8.51
N GLU A 12 0.09 2.90 -8.50
CA GLU A 12 0.03 2.10 -7.27
C GLU A 12 1.34 1.36 -7.07
N ASN A 13 2.35 2.04 -6.53
CA ASN A 13 3.73 1.53 -6.51
C ASN A 13 4.52 1.86 -5.23
N GLY A 14 3.85 2.34 -4.18
CA GLY A 14 4.43 2.69 -2.87
C GLY A 14 4.34 1.57 -1.83
N PHE A 15 4.01 1.92 -0.59
CA PHE A 15 4.01 1.01 0.59
C PHE A 15 3.42 -0.39 0.35
N ILE A 16 2.19 -0.49 -0.18
CA ILE A 16 1.53 -1.79 -0.42
C ILE A 16 2.26 -2.62 -1.48
N SER A 17 2.89 -1.98 -2.47
CA SER A 17 3.53 -2.65 -3.61
C SER A 17 4.81 -3.38 -3.23
N LEU A 18 5.49 -2.92 -2.18
CA LEU A 18 6.65 -3.61 -1.60
C LEU A 18 6.25 -4.91 -0.91
N ASN A 19 4.98 -4.99 -0.46
CA ASN A 19 4.37 -6.19 0.11
C ASN A 19 5.23 -6.81 1.22
N VAL A 20 5.73 -5.97 2.12
CA VAL A 20 6.41 -6.43 3.34
C VAL A 20 5.41 -7.23 4.16
N PRO A 21 5.74 -8.47 4.54
CA PRO A 21 4.77 -9.40 5.12
C PRO A 21 4.33 -8.94 6.52
N LEU A 22 3.05 -8.57 6.64
CA LEU A 22 2.43 -8.26 7.94
C LEU A 22 2.21 -9.51 8.81
N GLY A 23 2.43 -10.71 8.28
CA GLY A 23 2.32 -11.95 9.03
C GLY A 23 2.73 -13.16 8.19
N PRO A 24 2.85 -14.35 8.81
CA PRO A 24 3.38 -15.55 8.15
C PRO A 24 2.58 -15.96 6.91
N GLY A 25 1.26 -15.78 6.94
CA GLY A 25 0.36 -16.12 5.83
C GLY A 25 0.51 -15.24 4.58
N ARG A 26 1.40 -14.24 4.58
CA ARG A 26 1.66 -13.35 3.43
C ARG A 26 3.10 -13.43 2.94
N LEU A 27 3.84 -14.46 3.35
CA LEU A 27 5.22 -14.70 2.90
C LEU A 27 5.27 -15.24 1.46
N GLY A 28 6.28 -14.80 0.71
CA GLY A 28 6.59 -15.37 -0.60
C GLY A 28 5.48 -15.20 -1.64
N SER A 29 5.04 -16.32 -2.21
CA SER A 29 4.01 -16.41 -3.27
C SER A 29 2.58 -16.39 -2.73
N LEU A 30 2.39 -16.35 -1.40
CA LEU A 30 1.06 -16.31 -0.77
C LEU A 30 0.35 -14.95 -0.91
N SER A 31 0.94 -14.01 -1.66
CA SER A 31 0.33 -12.73 -1.97
C SER A 31 0.64 -12.31 -3.41
N THR A 32 -0.36 -11.78 -4.09
CA THR A 32 -0.18 -11.12 -5.39
C THR A 32 0.72 -9.91 -5.25
N LYS A 33 1.65 -9.73 -6.19
CA LYS A 33 2.67 -8.66 -6.24
C LYS A 33 2.56 -7.86 -7.54
N THR A 34 1.38 -7.28 -7.78
CA THR A 34 1.00 -6.73 -9.09
C THR A 34 1.95 -5.63 -9.59
N THR A 35 2.39 -4.74 -8.70
CA THR A 35 3.23 -3.59 -9.04
C THR A 35 4.58 -3.60 -8.31
N HIS A 36 5.00 -4.78 -7.85
CA HIS A 36 6.27 -4.93 -7.15
C HIS A 36 7.45 -4.56 -8.09
N PRO A 37 8.49 -3.86 -7.61
CA PRO A 37 9.57 -3.36 -8.47
C PRO A 37 10.26 -4.42 -9.33
N VAL A 38 10.50 -5.62 -8.76
CA VAL A 38 11.06 -6.76 -9.51
C VAL A 38 10.20 -7.15 -10.71
N TYR A 39 8.89 -7.28 -10.51
CA TYR A 39 7.98 -7.70 -11.56
C TYR A 39 7.88 -6.64 -12.65
N MET A 40 7.73 -5.37 -12.24
CA MET A 40 7.66 -4.24 -13.15
C MET A 40 8.94 -4.05 -13.98
N SER A 41 10.12 -4.23 -13.37
CA SER A 41 11.40 -4.22 -14.09
C SER A 41 11.49 -5.36 -15.10
N ALA A 42 11.01 -6.55 -14.76
CA ALA A 42 10.99 -7.68 -15.68
C ALA A 42 10.06 -7.43 -16.88
N ILE A 43 8.88 -6.83 -16.65
CA ILE A 43 7.96 -6.44 -17.72
C ILE A 43 8.61 -5.42 -18.66
N GLN A 44 9.26 -4.38 -18.12
CA GLN A 44 9.97 -3.40 -18.96
C GLN A 44 11.05 -4.07 -19.82
N LYS A 45 11.85 -4.97 -19.24
CA LYS A 45 12.89 -5.71 -20.00
C LYS A 45 12.29 -6.53 -21.15
N ILE A 46 11.13 -7.15 -20.94
CA ILE A 46 10.41 -7.87 -21.99
C ILE A 46 9.97 -6.90 -23.08
N TRP A 47 9.38 -5.76 -22.71
CA TRP A 47 8.94 -4.74 -23.66
C TRP A 47 10.09 -4.22 -24.53
N ASP A 48 11.22 -3.92 -23.90
CA ASP A 48 12.44 -3.47 -24.59
C ASP A 48 12.93 -4.55 -25.57
N ALA A 49 12.95 -5.82 -25.15
CA ALA A 49 13.42 -6.95 -25.96
C ALA A 49 12.54 -7.23 -27.18
N VAL A 50 11.22 -7.05 -27.08
CA VAL A 50 10.28 -7.25 -28.19
C VAL A 50 9.99 -5.97 -28.99
N GLY A 51 10.68 -4.87 -28.67
CA GLY A 51 10.59 -3.61 -29.42
C GLY A 51 9.35 -2.76 -29.12
N ILE A 52 8.63 -3.04 -28.02
CA ILE A 52 7.51 -2.19 -27.57
C ILE A 52 8.06 -0.83 -27.18
N GLN A 53 7.62 0.22 -27.88
CA GLN A 53 8.04 1.61 -27.64
C GLN A 53 7.23 2.23 -26.49
N ALA A 54 7.30 1.64 -25.30
CA ALA A 54 6.65 2.15 -24.10
C ALA A 54 7.55 2.04 -22.86
N ARG A 55 7.40 2.99 -21.92
CA ARG A 55 8.20 3.08 -20.70
C ARG A 55 7.29 3.18 -19.48
N LEU A 56 7.49 2.30 -18.51
CA LEU A 56 6.79 2.34 -17.23
C LEU A 56 7.39 3.41 -16.32
N LEU A 57 6.54 4.29 -15.78
CA LEU A 57 6.91 5.33 -14.83
C LEU A 57 6.22 5.10 -13.48
N PHE A 58 6.96 5.36 -12.41
CA PHE A 58 6.62 4.99 -11.04
C PHE A 58 6.61 6.21 -10.11
N PRO A 59 5.77 7.23 -10.36
CA PRO A 59 5.86 8.52 -9.67
C PRO A 59 5.63 8.44 -8.14
N TYR A 60 4.93 7.42 -7.65
CA TYR A 60 4.55 7.32 -6.25
C TYR A 60 5.25 6.17 -5.50
N ARG A 61 6.44 5.76 -5.99
CA ARG A 61 7.20 4.64 -5.39
C ARG A 61 7.70 4.94 -3.99
N ASP A 62 7.94 6.23 -3.74
CA ASP A 62 8.50 6.74 -2.51
C ASP A 62 7.44 7.37 -1.59
N SER A 63 6.15 7.05 -1.82
CA SER A 63 5.03 7.62 -1.09
C SER A 63 4.15 6.57 -0.42
N THR A 64 3.67 6.89 0.78
CA THR A 64 2.59 6.15 1.44
C THR A 64 1.22 6.58 0.90
N LYS A 65 0.15 5.87 1.28
CA LYS A 65 -1.19 6.23 0.81
C LYS A 65 -1.70 7.49 1.50
N GLY A 66 -1.36 7.73 2.78
CA GLY A 66 -1.65 8.99 3.46
C GLY A 66 -0.98 10.18 2.80
N GLU A 67 0.33 10.07 2.50
CA GLU A 67 1.08 11.10 1.77
C GLU A 67 0.46 11.43 0.40
N LEU A 68 -0.06 10.42 -0.31
CA LEU A 68 -0.74 10.64 -1.59
C LEU A 68 -2.06 11.40 -1.46
N LEU A 69 -2.83 11.14 -0.39
CA LEU A 69 -4.05 11.89 -0.14
C LEU A 69 -3.73 13.34 0.28
N GLN A 70 -2.72 13.52 1.12
CA GLN A 70 -2.30 14.84 1.60
C GLN A 70 -1.73 15.71 0.47
N ASN A 71 -0.89 15.14 -0.40
CA ASN A 71 -0.16 15.87 -1.43
C ASN A 71 -0.87 15.87 -2.80
N CYS A 72 -2.14 15.47 -2.86
CA CYS A 72 -2.90 15.50 -4.09
C CYS A 72 -3.13 16.95 -4.55
N ALA A 73 -2.60 17.30 -5.73
CA ALA A 73 -2.68 18.65 -6.28
C ALA A 73 -4.13 19.15 -6.47
N ASP A 74 -5.05 18.28 -6.90
CA ASP A 74 -6.48 18.59 -7.03
C ASP A 74 -7.26 18.03 -5.84
N HIS A 75 -7.10 18.72 -4.70
CA HIS A 75 -7.71 18.30 -3.45
C HIS A 75 -9.25 18.29 -3.50
N ARG A 76 -9.86 19.21 -4.25
CA ARG A 76 -11.32 19.26 -4.41
C ARG A 76 -11.85 18.00 -5.09
N LYS A 77 -11.20 17.59 -6.19
CA LYS A 77 -11.56 16.37 -6.91
C LYS A 77 -11.23 15.11 -6.11
N LEU A 78 -10.15 15.13 -5.33
CA LEU A 78 -9.85 14.03 -4.41
C LEU A 78 -11.01 13.83 -3.42
N VAL A 79 -11.39 14.87 -2.69
CA VAL A 79 -12.43 14.79 -1.65
C VAL A 79 -13.79 14.38 -2.24
N SER A 80 -14.11 14.81 -3.47
CA SER A 80 -15.37 14.44 -4.12
C SER A 80 -15.42 12.99 -4.61
N LEU A 81 -14.28 12.39 -4.96
CA LEU A 81 -14.22 11.05 -5.55
C LEU A 81 -13.78 9.97 -4.57
N VAL A 82 -12.89 10.27 -3.61
CA VAL A 82 -12.23 9.27 -2.77
C VAL A 82 -13.23 8.41 -2.00
N GLY A 83 -14.33 8.99 -1.52
CA GLY A 83 -15.40 8.27 -0.84
C GLY A 83 -16.07 7.18 -1.69
N SER A 84 -16.21 7.41 -2.99
CA SER A 84 -16.80 6.46 -3.95
C SER A 84 -15.83 5.38 -4.46
N SER A 85 -14.52 5.54 -4.22
CA SER A 85 -13.52 4.57 -4.66
C SER A 85 -13.54 3.30 -3.80
N THR A 86 -13.14 2.17 -4.38
CA THR A 86 -13.09 0.87 -3.70
C THR A 86 -11.66 0.39 -3.52
N SER A 87 -11.27 0.12 -2.28
CA SER A 87 -9.96 -0.50 -1.95
C SER A 87 -10.09 -1.94 -1.45
N CYS A 88 -11.29 -2.35 -1.02
CA CYS A 88 -11.50 -3.62 -0.33
C CYS A 88 -11.11 -4.85 -1.16
N GLY A 89 -10.17 -5.66 -0.66
CA GLY A 89 -9.79 -6.94 -1.29
C GLY A 89 -10.89 -8.01 -1.28
N LYS A 90 -11.99 -7.77 -0.54
CA LYS A 90 -13.16 -8.65 -0.46
C LYS A 90 -14.33 -8.18 -1.34
N TYR A 91 -14.15 -7.10 -2.12
CA TYR A 91 -15.21 -6.48 -2.93
C TYR A 91 -15.84 -7.47 -3.92
N GLN A 92 -15.04 -8.03 -4.84
CA GLN A 92 -15.55 -8.90 -5.91
C GLN A 92 -16.15 -10.23 -5.40
N ARG A 93 -15.60 -10.79 -4.32
CA ARG A 93 -15.98 -12.14 -3.85
C ARG A 93 -17.17 -12.17 -2.89
N HIS A 94 -17.46 -11.06 -2.22
CA HIS A 94 -18.48 -11.01 -1.16
C HIS A 94 -19.53 -9.91 -1.36
N ASN A 95 -19.52 -9.23 -2.53
CA ASN A 95 -20.40 -8.10 -2.83
C ASN A 95 -20.40 -7.02 -1.74
N LEU A 96 -19.26 -6.86 -1.06
CA LEU A 96 -19.07 -5.86 0.00
C LEU A 96 -18.56 -4.57 -0.63
N THR A 97 -18.96 -3.41 -0.11
CA THR A 97 -18.29 -2.13 -0.43
C THR A 97 -16.92 -2.07 0.24
N HIS A 98 -16.88 -2.05 1.58
CA HIS A 98 -15.64 -2.17 2.34
C HIS A 98 -15.84 -3.01 3.61
N CYS A 99 -14.99 -4.01 3.81
CA CYS A 99 -15.09 -4.85 5.01
C CYS A 99 -14.55 -4.15 6.26
N GLY A 100 -13.64 -3.18 6.11
CA GLY A 100 -13.04 -2.42 7.23
C GLY A 100 -11.80 -3.03 7.86
N GLU A 101 -11.52 -4.33 7.61
CA GLU A 101 -10.52 -5.10 8.37
C GLU A 101 -9.42 -5.75 7.51
N CYS A 102 -9.61 -5.91 6.19
CA CYS A 102 -8.57 -6.47 5.33
C CYS A 102 -7.43 -5.45 5.12
N THR A 103 -6.22 -5.91 4.77
CA THR A 103 -5.05 -5.02 4.60
C THR A 103 -5.33 -3.79 3.73
N PRO A 104 -5.98 -3.88 2.55
CA PRO A 104 -6.33 -2.68 1.77
C PRO A 104 -7.31 -1.73 2.48
N CYS A 105 -8.25 -2.24 3.28
CA CYS A 105 -9.14 -1.39 4.08
C CYS A 105 -8.37 -0.71 5.22
N LEU A 106 -7.45 -1.42 5.88
CA LEU A 106 -6.62 -0.83 6.93
C LEU A 106 -5.75 0.29 6.38
N VAL A 107 -5.05 0.06 5.27
CA VAL A 107 -4.23 1.11 4.62
C VAL A 107 -5.09 2.29 4.15
N ARG A 108 -6.29 2.04 3.62
CA ARG A 108 -7.23 3.12 3.26
C ARG A 108 -7.59 4.00 4.47
N ARG A 109 -7.96 3.37 5.59
CA ARG A 109 -8.37 4.09 6.82
C ARG A 109 -7.20 4.85 7.43
N ALA A 110 -6.02 4.22 7.47
CA ALA A 110 -4.78 4.84 7.91
C ALA A 110 -4.43 6.06 7.04
N ALA A 111 -4.62 5.96 5.73
CA ALA A 111 -4.40 7.08 4.80
C ALA A 111 -5.34 8.27 5.06
N PHE A 112 -6.63 8.02 5.31
CA PHE A 112 -7.56 9.10 5.69
C PHE A 112 -7.13 9.79 6.98
N LEU A 113 -6.71 8.99 7.98
CA LEU A 113 -6.25 9.50 9.27
C LEU A 113 -4.98 10.35 9.13
N GLU A 114 -3.96 9.84 8.44
CA GLU A 114 -2.70 10.56 8.20
C GLU A 114 -2.93 11.87 7.43
N ALA A 115 -3.76 11.83 6.38
CA ALA A 115 -4.09 13.01 5.59
C ALA A 115 -5.01 14.00 6.32
N LYS A 116 -5.44 13.69 7.56
CA LYS A 116 -6.40 14.48 8.35
C LYS A 116 -7.69 14.76 7.59
N LEU A 117 -8.09 13.80 6.75
CA LEU A 117 -9.32 13.86 5.98
C LEU A 117 -10.42 13.08 6.68
N ARG A 118 -11.63 13.63 6.69
CA ARG A 118 -12.80 12.86 7.08
C ARG A 118 -12.95 11.68 6.13
N ASP A 119 -13.03 10.47 6.67
CA ASP A 119 -13.29 9.28 5.88
C ASP A 119 -14.73 9.32 5.34
N THR A 120 -14.86 9.56 4.04
CA THR A 120 -16.15 9.66 3.31
C THR A 120 -16.51 8.36 2.59
N THR A 121 -15.92 7.23 2.97
CA THR A 121 -16.18 5.93 2.33
C THR A 121 -17.67 5.65 2.21
N ALA A 122 -18.14 5.53 0.97
CA ALA A 122 -19.55 5.38 0.64
C ALA A 122 -20.12 4.11 1.28
N LYS A 123 -21.26 4.25 1.97
CA LYS A 123 -21.92 3.21 2.77
C LYS A 123 -21.11 2.71 3.98
N GLY A 124 -20.00 3.37 4.32
CA GLY A 124 -19.16 3.04 5.48
C GLY A 124 -18.43 1.70 5.38
N TYR A 125 -17.89 1.27 6.52
CA TYR A 125 -17.23 -0.02 6.70
C TYR A 125 -18.17 -1.02 7.37
N LEU A 126 -18.20 -2.27 6.88
CA LEU A 126 -18.95 -3.36 7.54
C LEU A 126 -18.51 -3.58 8.99
N ARG A 127 -17.21 -3.39 9.25
CA ARG A 127 -16.59 -3.47 10.58
C ARG A 127 -15.85 -2.17 10.85
N ASP A 128 -16.56 -1.26 11.50
CA ASP A 128 -16.02 0.06 11.83
C ASP A 128 -15.10 -0.01 13.06
N LYS A 129 -15.51 -0.70 14.13
CA LYS A 129 -14.70 -0.82 15.35
C LYS A 129 -13.67 -1.94 15.24
N LEU A 130 -12.39 -1.59 15.06
CA LEU A 130 -11.31 -2.58 14.95
C LEU A 130 -10.95 -3.26 16.28
N SER A 131 -11.15 -2.63 17.43
CA SER A 131 -10.85 -3.21 18.75
C SER A 131 -11.63 -4.49 19.07
N TYR A 132 -12.82 -4.67 18.49
CA TYR A 132 -13.62 -5.89 18.63
C TYR A 132 -13.44 -6.87 17.46
N SER A 133 -12.52 -6.58 16.54
CA SER A 133 -12.30 -7.40 15.35
C SER A 133 -11.68 -8.74 15.72
N LYS A 134 -12.24 -9.83 15.17
CA LYS A 134 -11.61 -11.17 15.18
C LYS A 134 -10.84 -11.45 13.88
N SER A 135 -10.59 -10.42 13.09
CA SER A 135 -9.91 -10.55 11.80
C SER A 135 -8.44 -10.90 11.99
N LYS A 136 -7.99 -11.96 11.30
CA LYS A 136 -6.57 -12.32 11.22
C LYS A 136 -5.73 -11.21 10.58
N ASP A 137 -6.32 -10.42 9.68
CA ASP A 137 -5.62 -9.30 9.03
C ASP A 137 -5.34 -8.15 10.02
N VAL A 138 -6.27 -7.87 10.93
CA VAL A 138 -6.10 -6.85 11.99
C VAL A 138 -5.05 -7.32 12.99
N ALA A 139 -5.14 -8.57 13.44
CA ALA A 139 -4.15 -9.16 14.35
C ALA A 139 -2.74 -9.19 13.72
N ALA A 140 -2.64 -9.52 12.42
CA ALA A 140 -1.38 -9.49 11.69
C ALA A 140 -0.82 -8.06 11.60
N ALA A 141 -1.64 -7.07 11.26
CA ALA A 141 -1.20 -5.67 11.22
C ALA A 141 -0.68 -5.17 12.58
N ALA A 142 -1.38 -5.51 13.68
CA ALA A 142 -0.95 -5.17 15.03
C ALA A 142 0.38 -5.84 15.40
N ALA A 143 0.49 -7.15 15.19
CA ALA A 143 1.72 -7.88 15.46
C ALA A 143 2.90 -7.38 14.61
N ALA A 144 2.66 -7.05 13.33
CA ALA A 144 3.66 -6.47 12.45
C ALA A 144 4.13 -5.10 12.93
N TYR A 145 3.21 -4.23 13.37
CA TYR A 145 3.54 -2.93 13.90
C TYR A 145 4.39 -3.03 15.17
N LEU A 146 4.00 -3.88 16.13
CA LEU A 146 4.77 -4.11 17.35
C LEU A 146 6.18 -4.64 17.06
N ARG A 147 6.31 -5.59 16.11
CA ARG A 147 7.63 -6.07 15.66
C ARG A 147 8.46 -4.99 14.97
N TYR A 148 7.83 -4.14 14.16
CA TYR A 148 8.51 -3.01 13.54
C TYR A 148 9.04 -2.03 14.59
N GLN A 149 8.26 -1.74 15.63
CA GLN A 149 8.68 -0.86 16.73
C GLN A 149 9.84 -1.46 17.55
N ASP A 150 9.83 -2.78 17.78
CA ASP A 150 10.88 -3.49 18.52
C ASP A 150 12.17 -3.66 17.70
N GLU A 151 12.05 -4.14 16.46
CA GLU A 151 13.18 -4.57 15.63
C GLU A 151 13.76 -3.45 14.75
N GLY A 152 12.99 -2.37 14.53
CA GLY A 152 13.29 -1.31 13.57
C GLY A 152 13.07 -1.73 12.11
N VAL A 153 12.94 -0.74 11.21
CA VAL A 153 12.49 -0.98 9.82
C VAL A 153 13.43 -1.88 9.02
N ARG A 154 14.76 -1.76 9.20
CA ARG A 154 15.73 -2.54 8.44
C ARG A 154 15.56 -4.05 8.68
N ARG A 155 15.40 -4.43 9.95
CA ARG A 155 15.23 -5.83 10.35
C ARG A 155 13.83 -6.33 10.03
N PHE A 156 12.81 -5.50 10.29
CA PHE A 156 11.42 -5.79 9.94
C PHE A 156 11.22 -6.06 8.45
N ALA A 157 11.71 -5.17 7.58
CA ALA A 157 11.61 -5.34 6.13
C ALA A 157 12.54 -6.46 5.63
N GLY A 158 13.74 -6.57 6.20
CA GLY A 158 14.64 -7.72 6.04
C GLY A 158 14.82 -8.17 4.59
N GLY A 159 14.56 -9.46 4.35
CA GLY A 159 14.68 -10.08 3.03
C GLY A 159 13.63 -9.63 2.01
N ALA A 160 12.53 -8.97 2.43
CA ALA A 160 11.51 -8.49 1.51
C ALA A 160 12.07 -7.43 0.54
N LEU A 161 13.09 -6.67 0.96
CA LEU A 161 13.78 -5.66 0.16
C LEU A 161 15.13 -6.15 -0.40
N SER A 162 15.36 -7.46 -0.47
CA SER A 162 16.60 -8.04 -1.01
C SER A 162 16.86 -7.72 -2.48
N PHE A 163 15.83 -7.34 -3.23
CA PHE A 163 15.95 -6.92 -4.63
C PHE A 163 16.50 -5.50 -4.80
N ALA A 164 16.46 -4.68 -3.77
CA ALA A 164 16.83 -3.28 -3.85
C ALA A 164 18.35 -3.11 -3.81
N SER A 165 18.86 -2.21 -4.65
CA SER A 165 20.26 -1.77 -4.57
C SER A 165 20.53 -1.03 -3.25
N HIS A 166 21.80 -0.86 -2.87
CA HIS A 166 22.17 -0.15 -1.64
C HIS A 166 21.63 1.28 -1.60
N SER A 167 21.59 1.98 -2.74
CA SER A 167 21.07 3.35 -2.84
C SER A 167 19.54 3.42 -2.77
N GLU A 168 18.82 2.45 -3.34
CA GLU A 168 17.35 2.42 -3.33
C GLU A 168 16.78 1.83 -2.05
N ARG A 169 17.52 0.95 -1.37
CA ARG A 169 17.04 0.24 -0.18
C ARG A 169 16.62 1.22 0.91
N GLY A 170 17.38 2.29 1.13
CA GLY A 170 17.03 3.32 2.11
C GLY A 170 15.70 4.01 1.80
N GLN A 171 15.39 4.24 0.51
CA GLN A 171 14.12 4.83 0.09
C GLN A 171 12.96 3.88 0.39
N TYR A 172 13.09 2.61 0.03
CA TYR A 172 12.07 1.60 0.33
C TYR A 172 11.89 1.37 1.83
N GLU A 173 12.97 1.29 2.61
CA GLU A 173 12.90 1.23 4.07
C GLU A 173 12.16 2.44 4.63
N SER A 174 12.43 3.64 4.12
CA SER A 174 11.75 4.86 4.53
C SER A 174 10.23 4.83 4.28
N VAL A 175 9.80 4.36 3.11
CA VAL A 175 8.36 4.20 2.79
C VAL A 175 7.71 3.14 3.67
N VAL A 176 8.41 2.04 3.94
CA VAL A 176 7.91 0.98 4.82
C VAL A 176 7.71 1.50 6.24
N ALA A 177 8.68 2.24 6.78
CA ALA A 177 8.57 2.84 8.11
C ALA A 177 7.34 3.74 8.22
N ARG A 178 7.21 4.73 7.32
CA ARG A 178 6.08 5.67 7.33
C ARG A 178 4.74 4.97 7.13
N GLY A 179 4.66 3.98 6.23
CA GLY A 179 3.44 3.20 6.03
C GLY A 179 3.06 2.33 7.24
N MET A 180 4.06 1.82 7.98
CA MET A 180 3.82 1.14 9.25
C MET A 180 3.39 2.11 10.36
N ASP A 181 3.95 3.31 10.40
CA ASP A 181 3.53 4.37 11.32
C ASP A 181 2.07 4.78 11.07
N GLU A 182 1.65 4.96 9.81
CA GLU A 182 0.24 5.20 9.46
C GLU A 182 -0.69 4.09 9.98
N LEU A 183 -0.29 2.82 9.81
CA LEU A 183 -1.05 1.69 10.34
C LEU A 183 -1.08 1.69 11.88
N GLY A 184 0.04 1.99 12.53
CA GLY A 184 0.13 2.12 13.98
C GLY A 184 -0.81 3.19 14.54
N GLN A 185 -0.83 4.37 13.90
CA GLN A 185 -1.75 5.45 14.25
C GLN A 185 -3.21 4.99 14.16
N LEU A 186 -3.59 4.29 13.09
CA LEU A 186 -4.94 3.74 12.94
C LEU A 186 -5.27 2.74 14.06
N LEU A 187 -4.36 1.81 14.34
CA LEU A 187 -4.57 0.75 15.33
C LEU A 187 -4.72 1.35 16.73
N ALA A 188 -3.89 2.32 17.10
CA ALA A 188 -4.00 3.05 18.36
C ALA A 188 -5.29 3.88 18.44
N TYR A 189 -5.64 4.59 17.36
CA TYR A 189 -6.89 5.37 17.28
C TYR A 189 -8.15 4.50 17.52
N HIS A 190 -8.11 3.24 17.09
CA HIS A 190 -9.20 2.30 17.33
C HIS A 190 -9.06 1.45 18.60
N GLY A 191 -8.00 1.63 19.39
CA GLY A 191 -7.74 0.87 20.62
C GLY A 191 -7.46 -0.62 20.39
N VAL A 192 -6.79 -0.95 19.28
CA VAL A 192 -6.32 -2.32 19.01
C VAL A 192 -4.99 -2.61 19.70
N ILE A 193 -4.13 -1.59 19.80
CA ILE A 193 -2.84 -1.57 20.50
C ILE A 193 -2.80 -0.40 21.47
#